data_AF-A0AAV2IRW0-F1
#
_entry.id   AF-A0AAV2IRW0-F1
#
_cell.length_a   1.000
_cell.length_b   1.000
_cell.length_c   1.000
_cell.angle_alpha   90.00
_cell.angle_beta   90.00
_cell.angle_gamma   90.00
#
_symmetry.space_group_name_H-M   'P 1'
#
loop_
_entity.id
_entity.type
_entity.pdbx_description
1 polymer ?
#
loop_
_entity_poly.entity_id
_entity_poly.type
_entity_poly.pdbx_seq_one_letter_code
_entity_poly.pdbx_strand_id
1 'polypeptide(L)'
;MYIRPEDGHISDVLLMDSAFSVKCGLYLTGASHGVLIENFSRKLLLKCWTNRQAKEWAEQVQRVANMQAYDYIQRNRFGSFAPARENTYARW
;
A
#
# COMPACT_ATOMS: atom_id res chain seq x y z
N MET A 1 0.99 -7.26 4.78
CA MET A 1 1.15 -8.52 5.52
C MET A 1 2.27 -9.28 4.84
N TYR A 2 3.48 -9.21 5.38
CA TYR A 2 4.62 -9.98 4.87
C TYR A 2 4.58 -11.36 5.48
N ILE A 3 4.23 -12.37 4.70
CA ILE A 3 4.18 -13.76 5.18
C ILE A 3 5.45 -14.46 4.73
N ARG A 4 6.19 -15.04 5.69
CA ARG A 4 7.29 -15.94 5.39
C ARG A 4 6.70 -17.23 4.79
N PRO A 5 7.08 -17.63 3.57
CA PRO A 5 6.46 -18.78 2.91
C PRO A 5 6.72 -20.11 3.61
N GLU A 6 7.84 -20.24 4.33
CA GLU A 6 8.26 -21.48 4.97
C GLU A 6 7.36 -21.89 6.16
N ASP A 7 6.92 -20.93 6.96
CA ASP A 7 6.22 -21.15 8.24
C ASP A 7 4.92 -20.35 8.38
N GLY A 8 4.56 -19.53 7.39
CA GLY A 8 3.39 -18.67 7.43
C GLY A 8 3.54 -17.47 8.37
N HIS A 9 4.73 -17.20 8.90
CA HIS A 9 4.95 -16.15 9.89
C HIS A 9 4.77 -14.76 9.29
N ILE A 10 3.90 -13.95 9.90
CA ILE A 10 3.68 -12.56 9.48
C ILE A 10 4.75 -11.68 10.11
N SER A 11 5.58 -11.08 9.27
CA SER A 11 6.74 -10.29 9.69
C SER A 11 6.42 -8.80 9.79
N ASP A 12 5.51 -8.27 8.95
CA ASP A 12 5.15 -6.84 8.98
C ASP A 12 3.80 -6.54 8.30
N VAL A 13 3.19 -5.41 8.68
CA VAL A 13 1.93 -4.90 8.14
C VAL A 13 2.09 -3.42 7.81
N LEU A 14 1.78 -3.05 6.56
CA LEU A 14 1.67 -1.66 6.12
C LEU A 14 0.20 -1.37 5.80
N LEU A 15 -0.37 -0.38 6.50
CA LEU A 15 -1.74 0.07 6.30
C LEU A 15 -1.81 1.11 5.18
N MET A 16 -2.95 1.16 4.49
CA MET A 16 -3.23 2.17 3.47
C MET A 16 -3.86 3.41 4.11
N ASP A 17 -3.35 4.58 3.75
CA ASP A 17 -3.86 5.89 4.16
C ASP A 17 -3.89 6.85 2.96
N SER A 18 -4.28 8.10 3.16
CA SER A 18 -4.39 9.07 2.06
C SER A 18 -3.06 9.51 1.42
N ALA A 19 -1.92 9.09 1.97
CA ALA A 19 -0.61 9.21 1.35
C ALA A 19 -0.09 7.89 0.76
N PHE A 20 -0.94 6.85 0.69
CA PHE A 20 -0.57 5.58 0.11
C PHE A 20 -0.11 5.76 -1.34
N SER A 21 1.10 5.29 -1.65
CA SER A 21 1.64 5.33 -3.00
C SER A 21 2.47 4.10 -3.33
N VAL A 22 2.45 3.71 -4.60
CA VAL A 22 3.23 2.60 -5.14
C VAL A 22 4.09 3.12 -6.28
N LYS A 23 5.41 2.89 -6.18
CA LYS A 23 6.40 3.34 -7.16
C LYS A 23 7.23 2.15 -7.62
N CYS A 24 7.66 2.14 -8.88
CA CYS A 24 8.46 1.06 -9.45
C CYS A 24 9.61 1.62 -10.30
N GLY A 25 10.76 0.94 -10.25
CA GLY A 25 11.92 1.22 -11.09
C GLY A 25 13.05 1.99 -10.39
N LEU A 26 14.24 1.96 -11.00
CA LEU A 26 15.49 2.43 -10.38
C LEU A 26 15.42 3.88 -9.90
N TYR A 27 14.95 4.79 -10.76
CA TYR A 27 14.89 6.21 -10.43
C TYR A 27 13.98 6.51 -9.24
N LEU A 28 12.86 5.81 -9.13
CA LEU A 28 11.85 6.07 -8.10
C LEU A 28 12.12 5.33 -6.78
N THR A 29 12.80 4.18 -6.85
CA THR A 29 12.96 3.26 -5.71
C THR A 29 14.39 3.11 -5.24
N GLY A 30 15.38 3.60 -6.00
CA GLY A 30 16.80 3.37 -5.74
C GLY A 30 17.27 1.93 -6.00
N ALA A 31 16.41 1.05 -6.50
CA ALA A 31 16.73 -0.35 -6.78
C ALA A 31 16.29 -0.76 -8.19
N SER A 32 17.15 -1.49 -8.91
CA SER A 32 16.91 -1.87 -10.31
C SER A 32 15.59 -2.60 -10.52
N HIS A 33 15.20 -3.48 -9.59
CA HIS A 33 13.96 -4.25 -9.62
C HIS A 33 13.12 -3.96 -8.37
N GLY A 34 13.10 -2.70 -7.94
CA GLY A 34 12.41 -2.26 -6.73
C GLY A 34 10.95 -1.89 -6.96
N VAL A 35 10.10 -2.24 -6.00
CA VAL A 35 8.78 -1.64 -5.78
C VAL A 35 8.78 -0.97 -4.41
N LEU A 36 8.53 0.33 -4.38
CA LEU A 36 8.48 1.12 -3.16
C LEU A 36 7.02 1.44 -2.84
N ILE A 37 6.57 0.99 -1.68
CA ILE A 37 5.24 1.25 -1.14
C ILE A 37 5.41 2.21 0.04
N GLU A 38 4.69 3.31 0.06
CA GLU A 38 4.83 4.36 1.08
C GLU A 38 3.46 4.78 1.59
N ASN A 39 3.40 5.19 2.85
CA ASN A 39 2.27 5.84 3.49
C ASN A 39 2.80 7.00 4.38
N PHE A 40 1.98 7.61 5.23
CA PHE A 40 2.47 8.74 6.07
C PHE A 40 3.59 8.36 7.04
N SER A 41 3.65 7.11 7.49
CA SER A 41 4.53 6.69 8.59
C SER A 41 5.71 5.85 8.13
N ARG A 42 5.58 5.13 7.02
CA ARG A 42 6.54 4.09 6.62
C ARG A 42 6.75 4.02 5.12
N LYS A 43 7.95 3.56 4.77
CA LYS A 43 8.37 3.25 3.41
C LYS A 43 8.86 1.82 3.37
N LEU A 44 8.44 1.09 2.36
CA LEU A 44 8.60 -0.35 2.27
C LEU A 44 9.12 -0.71 0.87
N LEU A 45 10.38 -1.10 0.80
CA LEU A 45 11.03 -1.47 -0.45
C LEU A 45 11.00 -2.98 -0.65
N LEU A 46 10.22 -3.42 -1.64
CA LEU A 46 10.23 -4.77 -2.18
C LEU A 46 11.32 -4.88 -3.25
N LYS A 47 12.24 -5.82 -3.08
CA LYS A 47 13.23 -6.17 -4.12
C LYS A 47 12.75 -7.41 -4.86
N CYS A 48 12.47 -7.26 -6.15
CA CYS A 48 12.07 -8.36 -7.01
C CYS A 48 13.28 -8.94 -7.76
N TRP A 49 13.12 -10.12 -8.34
CA TRP A 49 14.16 -10.75 -9.15
C TRP A 49 14.28 -10.14 -10.54
N THR A 50 13.17 -9.64 -11.10
CA THR A 50 13.13 -9.07 -12.46
C THR A 50 12.32 -7.78 -12.51
N ASN A 51 12.58 -6.95 -13.53
CA ASN A 51 11.78 -5.77 -13.84
C ASN A 51 10.31 -6.10 -14.12
N ARG A 52 10.05 -7.21 -14.82
CA ARG A 52 8.68 -7.65 -15.12
C ARG A 52 7.91 -7.94 -13.83
N GLN A 53 8.52 -8.72 -12.93
CA GLN A 53 7.92 -9.03 -11.63
C GLN A 53 7.67 -7.77 -10.79
N ALA A 54 8.60 -6.82 -10.79
CA ALA A 54 8.41 -5.54 -10.10
C ALA A 54 7.19 -4.77 -10.64
N LYS A 55 7.05 -4.68 -11.97
CA LYS A 55 5.89 -4.02 -12.60
C LYS A 55 4.58 -4.73 -12.27
N GLU A 56 4.55 -6.06 -12.40
CA GLU A 56 3.37 -6.87 -12.07
C GLU A 56 2.93 -6.65 -10.62
N TRP A 57 3.88 -6.66 -9.67
CA TRP A 57 3.56 -6.36 -8.27
C TRP A 57 3.04 -4.95 -8.07
N ALA A 58 3.68 -3.94 -8.66
CA ALA A 58 3.25 -2.55 -8.54
C ALA A 58 1.81 -2.35 -9.07
N GLU A 59 1.52 -2.93 -10.23
CA GLU A 59 0.19 -2.87 -10.86
C GLU A 59 -0.87 -3.58 -10.02
N GLN A 60 -0.58 -4.78 -9.50
CA GLN A 60 -1.54 -5.52 -8.67
C GLN A 60 -1.82 -4.80 -7.34
N VAL A 61 -0.80 -4.28 -6.66
CA VAL A 61 -1.00 -3.54 -5.41
C VAL A 61 -1.80 -2.27 -5.66
N GLN A 62 -1.49 -1.52 -6.72
CA GLN A 62 -2.23 -0.32 -7.08
C GLN A 62 -3.69 -0.64 -7.46
N ARG A 63 -3.93 -1.74 -8.18
CA ARG A 63 -5.27 -2.21 -8.53
C ARG A 63 -6.09 -2.55 -7.29
N VAL A 64 -5.52 -3.32 -6.35
CA VAL A 64 -6.19 -3.67 -5.09
C VAL A 64 -6.51 -2.41 -4.28
N ALA A 65 -5.56 -1.48 -4.18
CA ALA A 65 -5.78 -0.21 -3.47
C ALA A 65 -6.96 0.57 -4.07
N ASN A 66 -7.01 0.69 -5.41
CA ASN A 66 -8.07 1.41 -6.11
C ASN A 66 -9.43 0.70 -6.07
N MET A 67 -9.47 -0.63 -5.97
CA MET A 67 -10.73 -1.39 -5.98
C MET A 67 -11.30 -1.64 -4.58
N GLN A 68 -10.45 -1.81 -3.56
CA GLN A 68 -10.86 -2.26 -2.24
C GLN A 68 -10.58 -1.26 -1.12
N ALA A 69 -9.61 -0.36 -1.33
CA ALA A 69 -9.19 0.60 -0.31
C ALA A 69 -9.39 2.06 -0.74
N TYR A 70 -10.15 2.30 -1.82
CA TYR A 70 -10.36 3.63 -2.39
C TYR A 70 -10.79 4.66 -1.32
N ASP A 71 -11.72 4.25 -0.47
CA ASP A 71 -12.28 5.09 0.59
C ASP A 71 -11.27 5.48 1.69
N TYR A 72 -10.15 4.76 1.80
CA TYR A 72 -9.09 5.01 2.78
C TYR A 72 -7.91 5.80 2.19
N ILE A 73 -7.67 5.67 0.87
CA ILE A 73 -6.57 6.33 0.18
C ILE A 73 -6.96 7.70 -0.40
N GLN A 74 -8.24 8.02 -0.46
CA GLN A 74 -8.70 9.36 -0.81
C GLN A 74 -8.67 10.32 0.39
N ARG A 75 -8.78 11.62 0.12
CA ARG A 75 -9.00 12.60 1.18
C ARG A 75 -10.42 12.47 1.72
N ASN A 76 -10.53 12.07 2.99
CA ASN A 76 -11.81 11.99 3.68
C ASN A 76 -12.21 13.33 4.30
N ARG A 77 -13.51 13.44 4.64
CA ARG A 77 -14.11 14.61 5.29
C ARG A 77 -13.31 15.00 6.53
N PHE A 78 -13.07 16.31 6.70
CA PHE A 78 -12.31 16.88 7.82
C PHE A 78 -10.87 16.34 7.99
N GLY A 79 -10.30 15.71 6.95
CA GLY A 79 -8.98 15.09 7.05
C GLY A 79 -8.96 13.82 7.89
N SER A 80 -10.12 13.17 8.07
CA SER A 80 -10.21 11.86 8.75
C SER A 80 -9.34 10.81 8.06
N PHE A 81 -8.83 9.85 8.83
CA PHE A 81 -8.15 8.68 8.27
C PHE A 81 -9.11 7.63 7.72
N ALA A 82 -10.38 7.67 8.12
CA ALA A 82 -11.42 6.71 7.74
C ALA A 82 -12.59 7.39 7.02
N PRO A 83 -13.27 6.68 6.10
CA PRO A 83 -14.47 7.19 5.44
C PRO A 83 -15.64 7.32 6.41
N ALA A 84 -16.60 8.17 6.04
CA ALA A 84 -17.85 8.27 6.77
C ALA A 84 -18.62 6.96 6.67
N ARG A 85 -19.08 6.44 7.82
CA ARG A 85 -19.88 5.21 7.89
C ARG A 85 -21.32 5.57 8.15
N GLU A 86 -22.20 5.24 7.21
CA GLU A 86 -23.64 5.36 7.43
C GLU A 86 -24.09 4.38 8.53
N ASN A 87 -25.17 4.72 9.24
CA ASN A 87 -25.75 3.89 10.32
C ASN A 87 -24.80 3.56 11.49
N THR A 88 -23.82 4.42 11.77
CA THR A 88 -22.98 4.29 12.96
C THR A 88 -23.58 5.08 14.14
N TYR A 89 -23.71 4.43 15.30
CA TYR A 89 -24.23 5.04 16.53
C TYR A 89 -23.34 6.16 17.09
N ALA A 90 -22.04 6.12 16.78
CA ALA A 90 -21.08 7.16 17.10
C ALA A 90 -20.86 8.11 15.92
N ARG A 91 -21.00 9.42 16.17
CA ARG A 91 -20.66 10.49 15.22
C ARG A 91 -19.60 11.39 15.87
N TRP A 92 -18.64 11.81 15.07
CA TRP A 92 -17.58 12.75 15.44
C TRP A 92 -18.02 14.19 15.14
#